data_AF-A0AA41HFA1-F1
#
_entry.id   AF-A0AA41HFA1-F1
#
_cell.length_a   1.000
_cell.length_b   1.000
_cell.length_c   1.000
_cell.angle_alpha   90.00
_cell.angle_beta   90.00
_cell.angle_gamma   90.00
#
_symmetry.space_group_name_H-M   'P 1'
#
loop_
_entity.id
_entity.type
_entity.pdbx_description
1 polymer ?
#
loop_
_entity_poly.entity_id
_entity_poly.type
_entity_poly.pdbx_seq_one_letter_code
_entity_poly.pdbx_strand_id
1 'polypeptide(L)'
;MFFPTITPTAKDVLKDCINENTAQGLAPGDKLLLCQLIDALPAYQDSTFMNNHRAAIVTLIQTSLPDHQIAPQPLDSEDQGNVTSSYIYTGTARGYLDAFYPNVFPNAPSTALAAALTSPPGLHGVSQQWWSNFSVTALTDAIRIAGVAQVDLAKLSADMQVANATLIALLAPSCLSVLQNGYSPTSITINDIQYTQRSPAIAATLAAAIVDQAFIANANAALQDPGSTQSVVWLLFILWLTLDALQEPFVDSCITAAINAGLEVPNQVGLPTGGNIGWWYGGYVDWFQPITGADIAPAATGITANMQQTETIHATAGGYSGGGTYPAVTANGYSLSFCNWGDLNWYNPQSAE
;
A
#
# COMPACT_ATOMS: atom_id res chain seq x y z
N MET A 1 -11.32 50.62 1.77
CA MET A 1 -11.84 49.27 1.52
C MET A 1 -10.68 48.44 0.99
N PHE A 2 -10.05 47.64 1.86
CA PHE A 2 -9.15 46.58 1.41
C PHE A 2 -10.03 45.39 1.07
N PHE A 3 -10.22 45.12 -0.22
CA PHE A 3 -10.68 43.80 -0.62
C PHE A 3 -9.53 42.83 -0.33
N PRO A 4 -9.75 41.73 0.41
CA PRO A 4 -8.75 40.68 0.47
C PRO A 4 -8.57 40.14 -0.94
N THR A 5 -7.46 40.47 -1.58
CA THR A 5 -7.02 39.78 -2.80
C THR A 5 -6.75 38.34 -2.40
N ILE A 6 -7.65 37.44 -2.78
CA ILE A 6 -7.43 36.00 -2.67
C ILE A 6 -6.24 35.70 -3.58
N THR A 7 -5.10 35.36 -2.98
CA THR A 7 -3.94 34.89 -3.75
C THR A 7 -4.35 33.63 -4.51
N PRO A 8 -4.22 33.59 -5.85
CA PRO A 8 -4.55 32.41 -6.63
C PRO A 8 -3.73 31.21 -6.14
N THR A 9 -4.34 30.02 -6.07
CA THR A 9 -3.58 28.82 -5.74
C THR A 9 -2.63 28.44 -6.87
N ALA A 10 -1.56 27.70 -6.58
CA ALA A 10 -0.64 27.22 -7.62
C ALA A 10 -1.35 26.40 -8.71
N LYS A 11 -2.44 25.69 -8.36
CA LYS A 11 -3.29 25.00 -9.34
C LYS A 11 -4.04 25.96 -10.25
N ASP A 12 -4.55 27.07 -9.73
CA ASP A 12 -5.27 28.06 -10.53
C ASP A 12 -4.33 28.74 -11.53
N VAL A 13 -3.14 29.16 -11.07
CA VAL A 13 -2.12 29.73 -11.96
C VAL A 13 -1.68 28.72 -13.03
N LEU A 14 -1.51 27.45 -12.67
CA LEU A 14 -1.17 26.41 -13.65
C LEU A 14 -2.24 26.25 -14.74
N LYS A 15 -3.53 26.28 -14.37
CA LYS A 15 -4.64 26.22 -15.34
C LYS A 15 -4.65 27.46 -16.26
N ASP A 16 -4.35 28.63 -15.72
CA ASP A 16 -4.21 29.84 -16.54
C ASP A 16 -3.08 29.68 -17.57
N CYS A 17 -1.91 29.21 -17.14
CA CYS A 17 -0.79 28.89 -18.04
C CYS A 17 -1.16 27.85 -19.12
N ILE A 18 -1.94 26.81 -18.76
CA ILE A 18 -2.45 25.80 -19.73
C ILE A 18 -3.36 26.47 -20.78
N ASN A 19 -4.27 27.34 -20.35
CA ASN A 19 -5.21 28.01 -21.24
C ASN A 19 -4.49 28.98 -22.18
N GLU A 20 -3.51 29.72 -21.67
CA GLU A 20 -2.71 30.70 -22.41
C GLU A 20 -1.65 30.07 -23.32
N ASN A 21 -1.28 28.80 -23.11
CA ASN A 21 -0.30 28.11 -23.94
C ASN A 21 -0.81 27.88 -25.36
N THR A 22 -0.46 28.77 -26.28
CA THR A 22 -0.79 28.64 -27.71
C THR A 22 0.24 27.84 -28.50
N ALA A 23 1.44 27.63 -27.94
CA ALA A 23 2.57 27.02 -28.64
C ALA A 23 2.36 25.54 -28.95
N GLN A 24 1.57 24.83 -28.14
CA GLN A 24 1.34 23.39 -28.29
C GLN A 24 0.18 23.03 -29.24
N GLY A 25 -0.56 24.03 -29.78
CA GLY A 25 -1.63 23.79 -30.75
C GLY A 25 -2.77 22.89 -30.25
N LEU A 26 -2.87 22.69 -28.93
CA LEU A 26 -3.82 21.78 -28.30
C LEU A 26 -5.25 22.30 -28.48
N ALA A 27 -6.18 21.41 -28.88
CA ALA A 27 -7.57 21.81 -29.10
C ALA A 27 -8.22 22.28 -27.78
N PRO A 28 -9.19 23.22 -27.82
CA PRO A 28 -9.85 23.71 -26.61
C PRO A 28 -10.45 22.60 -25.72
N GLY A 29 -10.97 21.53 -26.32
CA GLY A 29 -11.51 20.38 -25.59
C GLY A 29 -10.44 19.61 -24.80
N ASP A 30 -9.25 19.45 -25.36
CA ASP A 30 -8.14 18.76 -24.70
C ASP A 30 -7.55 19.61 -23.57
N LYS A 31 -7.51 20.95 -23.74
CA LYS A 31 -7.15 21.88 -22.66
C LYS A 31 -8.14 21.81 -21.50
N LEU A 32 -9.43 21.72 -21.79
CA LEU A 32 -10.46 21.56 -20.77
C LEU A 32 -10.27 20.25 -19.98
N LEU A 33 -10.02 19.13 -20.66
CA LEU A 33 -9.72 17.85 -19.99
C LEU A 33 -8.49 17.95 -19.09
N LEU A 34 -7.42 18.62 -19.55
CA LEU A 34 -6.23 18.83 -18.73
C LEU A 34 -6.55 19.67 -17.49
N CYS A 35 -7.28 20.78 -17.62
CA CYS A 35 -7.68 21.60 -16.48
C CYS A 35 -8.58 20.82 -15.50
N GLN A 36 -9.49 20.00 -16.00
CA GLN A 36 -10.31 19.10 -15.17
C GLN A 36 -9.44 18.10 -14.41
N LEU A 37 -8.39 17.57 -15.03
CA LEU A 37 -7.43 16.69 -14.36
C LEU A 37 -6.69 17.44 -13.24
N ILE A 38 -6.23 18.68 -13.49
CA ILE A 38 -5.57 19.52 -12.46
C ILE A 38 -6.50 19.78 -11.27
N ASP A 39 -7.78 20.05 -11.53
CA ASP A 39 -8.80 20.22 -10.49
C ASP A 39 -9.03 18.93 -9.70
N ALA A 40 -8.99 17.78 -10.37
CA ALA A 40 -9.18 16.47 -9.76
C ALA A 40 -7.99 15.98 -8.91
N LEU A 41 -6.79 16.53 -9.08
CA LEU A 41 -5.60 16.08 -8.33
C LEU A 41 -5.83 16.16 -6.81
N PRO A 42 -5.46 15.15 -6.02
CA PRO A 42 -5.65 15.17 -4.58
C PRO A 42 -4.87 16.31 -3.92
N ALA A 43 -5.48 16.98 -2.96
CA ALA A 43 -4.79 17.95 -2.12
C ALA A 43 -3.83 17.23 -1.14
N TYR A 44 -2.88 17.98 -0.57
CA TYR A 44 -2.02 17.44 0.49
C TYR A 44 -2.88 16.97 1.67
N GLN A 45 -2.66 15.72 2.12
CA GLN A 45 -3.45 15.04 3.14
C GLN A 45 -4.95 14.90 2.81
N ASP A 46 -5.32 14.84 1.52
CA ASP A 46 -6.69 14.47 1.12
C ASP A 46 -7.04 13.09 1.69
N SER A 47 -7.95 13.08 2.68
CA SER A 47 -8.34 11.85 3.38
C SER A 47 -8.91 10.78 2.45
N THR A 48 -9.59 11.17 1.37
CA THR A 48 -10.16 10.20 0.42
C THR A 48 -9.07 9.51 -0.37
N PHE A 49 -8.10 10.27 -0.89
CA PHE A 49 -6.95 9.70 -1.59
C PHE A 49 -6.13 8.79 -0.66
N MET A 50 -5.80 9.27 0.53
CA MET A 50 -5.00 8.52 1.51
C MET A 50 -5.71 7.24 1.95
N ASN A 51 -7.03 7.28 2.15
CA ASN A 51 -7.81 6.09 2.50
C ASN A 51 -7.88 5.10 1.34
N ASN A 52 -8.07 5.55 0.10
CA ASN A 52 -8.09 4.66 -1.06
C ASN A 52 -6.71 4.01 -1.28
N HIS A 53 -5.63 4.76 -1.11
CA HIS A 53 -4.26 4.25 -1.18
C HIS A 53 -3.99 3.20 -0.11
N ARG A 54 -4.29 3.51 1.16
CA ARG A 54 -4.12 2.58 2.27
C ARG A 54 -5.00 1.34 2.11
N ALA A 55 -6.25 1.49 1.66
CA ALA A 55 -7.17 0.37 1.43
C ALA A 55 -6.69 -0.56 0.29
N ALA A 56 -6.11 -0.02 -0.79
CA ALA A 56 -5.53 -0.84 -1.85
C ALA A 56 -4.35 -1.67 -1.35
N ILE A 57 -3.45 -1.09 -0.54
CA ILE A 57 -2.33 -1.80 0.10
C ILE A 57 -2.86 -2.87 1.05
N VAL A 58 -3.79 -2.53 1.95
CA VAL A 58 -4.35 -3.45 2.94
C VAL A 58 -5.06 -4.63 2.27
N THR A 59 -5.86 -4.38 1.22
CA THR A 59 -6.51 -5.44 0.45
C THR A 59 -5.49 -6.36 -0.21
N LEU A 60 -4.41 -5.79 -0.77
CA LEU A 60 -3.34 -6.58 -1.38
C LEU A 60 -2.61 -7.46 -0.34
N ILE A 61 -2.32 -6.93 0.83
CA ILE A 61 -1.73 -7.69 1.94
C ILE A 61 -2.68 -8.82 2.35
N GLN A 62 -3.95 -8.54 2.60
CA GLN A 62 -4.93 -9.55 3.03
C GLN A 62 -5.08 -10.68 2.00
N THR A 63 -5.23 -10.32 0.72
CA THR A 63 -5.43 -11.29 -0.37
C THR A 63 -4.15 -12.04 -0.77
N SER A 64 -2.99 -11.60 -0.29
CA SER A 64 -1.72 -12.29 -0.50
C SER A 64 -1.39 -13.32 0.59
N LEU A 65 -2.24 -13.47 1.62
CA LEU A 65 -2.01 -14.49 2.66
C LEU A 65 -2.00 -15.89 2.02
N PRO A 66 -0.97 -16.71 2.24
CA PRO A 66 -0.96 -18.09 1.78
C PRO A 66 -2.16 -18.88 2.37
N ASP A 67 -2.95 -19.52 1.51
CA ASP A 67 -4.11 -20.31 1.92
C ASP A 67 -3.71 -21.76 2.27
N HIS A 68 -2.66 -21.90 3.08
CA HIS A 68 -2.19 -23.21 3.55
C HIS A 68 -3.27 -23.87 4.41
N GLN A 69 -3.26 -25.20 4.43
CA GLN A 69 -4.16 -25.98 5.27
C GLN A 69 -3.95 -25.61 6.75
N ILE A 70 -5.07 -25.45 7.47
CA ILE A 70 -5.03 -25.14 8.90
C ILE A 70 -4.47 -26.34 9.67
N ALA A 71 -3.40 -26.08 10.42
CA ALA A 71 -2.77 -27.11 11.26
C ALA A 71 -3.63 -27.35 12.50
N PRO A 72 -3.97 -28.61 12.83
CA PRO A 72 -4.64 -28.89 14.09
C PRO A 72 -3.71 -28.67 15.28
N GLN A 73 -4.25 -28.85 16.49
CA GLN A 73 -3.44 -28.82 17.71
C GLN A 73 -2.35 -29.90 17.64
N PRO A 74 -1.12 -29.65 18.13
CA PRO A 74 -0.07 -30.64 18.20
C PRO A 74 -0.50 -31.87 19.02
N LEU A 75 0.20 -32.99 18.80
CA LEU A 75 0.03 -34.19 19.62
C LEU A 75 0.41 -33.87 21.07
N ASP A 76 -0.49 -34.19 22.00
CA ASP A 76 -0.23 -34.05 23.44
C ASP A 76 0.01 -35.44 24.06
N SER A 77 0.99 -35.56 24.94
CA SER A 77 1.25 -36.75 25.75
C SER A 77 1.32 -36.39 27.22
N GLU A 78 0.60 -37.13 28.08
CA GLU A 78 0.73 -36.95 29.53
C GLU A 78 2.08 -37.50 30.03
N ASP A 79 2.62 -36.92 31.11
CA ASP A 79 3.94 -37.20 31.74
C ASP A 79 4.24 -38.68 32.06
N GLN A 80 3.27 -39.59 31.90
CA GLN A 80 3.42 -41.03 32.13
C GLN A 80 3.32 -41.89 30.85
N GLY A 81 3.27 -41.28 29.65
CA GLY A 81 3.41 -41.96 28.35
C GLY A 81 2.30 -42.96 27.98
N ASN A 82 1.30 -43.11 28.83
CA ASN A 82 0.22 -44.10 28.67
C ASN A 82 -1.02 -43.53 27.99
N VAL A 83 -1.10 -42.21 27.77
CA VAL A 83 -2.19 -41.55 27.04
C VAL A 83 -1.59 -40.54 26.07
N THR A 84 -1.99 -40.63 24.80
CA THR A 84 -1.66 -39.62 23.78
C THR A 84 -2.95 -39.13 23.11
N SER A 85 -3.01 -37.83 22.81
CA SER A 85 -4.11 -37.22 22.08
C SER A 85 -3.62 -36.70 20.74
N SER A 86 -4.29 -37.09 19.66
CA SER A 86 -4.06 -36.57 18.32
C SER A 86 -5.27 -35.78 17.83
N TYR A 87 -5.03 -34.75 17.02
CA TYR A 87 -6.08 -33.83 16.59
C TYR A 87 -6.16 -33.74 15.07
N ILE A 88 -7.37 -33.62 14.55
CA ILE A 88 -7.65 -33.40 13.13
C ILE A 88 -8.52 -32.15 13.01
N TYR A 89 -8.14 -31.23 12.12
CA TYR A 89 -8.95 -30.07 11.81
C TYR A 89 -10.22 -30.50 11.05
N THR A 90 -11.39 -30.08 11.55
CA THR A 90 -12.70 -30.43 10.98
C THR A 90 -13.57 -29.22 10.69
N GLY A 91 -13.01 -28.01 10.84
CA GLY A 91 -13.71 -26.77 10.51
C GLY A 91 -13.97 -26.60 9.02
N THR A 92 -14.80 -25.62 8.69
CA THR A 92 -15.27 -25.37 7.31
C THR A 92 -14.31 -24.55 6.47
N ALA A 93 -13.44 -23.75 7.09
CA ALA A 93 -12.47 -22.95 6.35
C ALA A 93 -11.46 -23.85 5.64
N ARG A 94 -11.23 -23.61 4.35
CA ARG A 94 -10.34 -24.46 3.53
C ARG A 94 -8.85 -24.27 3.83
N GLY A 95 -8.48 -23.14 4.42
CA GLY A 95 -7.12 -22.76 4.76
C GLY A 95 -7.10 -21.42 5.51
N TYR A 96 -5.90 -20.90 5.79
CA TYR A 96 -5.75 -19.69 6.59
C TYR A 96 -6.33 -18.42 5.95
N LEU A 97 -6.24 -18.26 4.62
CA LEU A 97 -6.84 -17.09 3.95
C LEU A 97 -8.35 -17.09 4.16
N ASP A 98 -9.00 -18.24 3.97
CA ASP A 98 -10.44 -18.39 4.19
C ASP A 98 -10.83 -18.25 5.68
N ALA A 99 -10.00 -18.74 6.61
CA ALA A 99 -10.27 -18.63 8.05
C ALA A 99 -10.18 -17.17 8.56
N PHE A 100 -9.19 -16.41 8.10
CA PHE A 100 -9.01 -15.04 8.55
C PHE A 100 -9.82 -14.04 7.72
N TYR A 101 -9.92 -14.25 6.40
CA TYR A 101 -10.47 -13.29 5.44
C TYR A 101 -11.50 -13.92 4.46
N PRO A 102 -12.58 -14.56 4.96
CA PRO A 102 -13.51 -15.34 4.12
C PRO A 102 -14.24 -14.56 3.02
N ASN A 103 -14.27 -13.21 3.12
CA ASN A 103 -14.97 -12.34 2.17
C ASN A 103 -14.08 -11.23 1.60
N VAL A 104 -12.75 -11.38 1.70
CA VAL A 104 -11.81 -10.42 1.11
C VAL A 104 -11.30 -10.95 -0.22
N PHE A 105 -11.55 -10.19 -1.28
CA PHE A 105 -11.16 -10.54 -2.64
C PHE A 105 -10.31 -9.43 -3.26
N PRO A 106 -9.40 -9.77 -4.19
CA PRO A 106 -8.70 -8.76 -4.97
C PRO A 106 -9.69 -7.84 -5.66
N ASN A 107 -9.44 -6.54 -5.62
CA ASN A 107 -10.20 -5.53 -6.33
C ASN A 107 -9.32 -4.82 -7.37
N ALA A 108 -9.94 -4.07 -8.29
CA ALA A 108 -9.20 -3.41 -9.37
C ALA A 108 -8.04 -2.52 -8.86
N PRO A 109 -8.22 -1.67 -7.83
CA PRO A 109 -7.11 -0.91 -7.25
C PRO A 109 -5.98 -1.78 -6.68
N SER A 110 -6.28 -2.83 -5.91
CA SER A 110 -5.25 -3.70 -5.33
C SER A 110 -4.49 -4.50 -6.39
N THR A 111 -5.18 -4.96 -7.44
CA THR A 111 -4.55 -5.68 -8.56
C THR A 111 -3.66 -4.76 -9.39
N ALA A 112 -4.13 -3.54 -9.70
CA ALA A 112 -3.32 -2.54 -10.40
C ALA A 112 -2.09 -2.14 -9.58
N LEU A 113 -2.23 -2.04 -8.26
CA LEU A 113 -1.13 -1.76 -7.34
C LEU A 113 -0.10 -2.89 -7.37
N ALA A 114 -0.54 -4.15 -7.26
CA ALA A 114 0.37 -5.31 -7.31
C ALA A 114 1.20 -5.32 -8.61
N ALA A 115 0.56 -5.05 -9.75
CA ALA A 115 1.23 -4.98 -11.05
C ALA A 115 2.26 -3.84 -11.10
N ALA A 116 1.90 -2.64 -10.63
CA ALA A 116 2.79 -1.48 -10.61
C ALA A 116 4.04 -1.70 -9.74
N LEU A 117 3.91 -2.49 -8.67
CA LEU A 117 4.97 -2.72 -7.70
C LEU A 117 5.83 -3.95 -7.99
N THR A 118 5.44 -4.80 -8.95
CA THR A 118 6.19 -6.03 -9.29
C THR A 118 7.50 -5.72 -10.02
N SER A 119 7.48 -4.78 -10.95
CA SER A 119 8.66 -4.37 -11.72
C SER A 119 8.57 -2.89 -12.09
N PRO A 120 8.58 -1.98 -11.10
CA PRO A 120 8.53 -0.56 -11.37
C PRO A 120 9.78 -0.13 -12.15
N PRO A 121 9.65 0.76 -13.16
CA PRO A 121 10.78 1.29 -13.90
C PRO A 121 11.90 1.79 -12.97
N GLY A 122 13.15 1.40 -13.24
CA GLY A 122 14.32 1.92 -12.51
C GLY A 122 14.41 1.54 -11.03
N LEU A 123 13.53 0.70 -10.50
CA LEU A 123 13.45 0.30 -9.09
C LEU A 123 13.49 -1.24 -8.95
N HIS A 124 13.93 -1.71 -7.79
CA HIS A 124 13.71 -3.11 -7.42
C HIS A 124 12.26 -3.26 -6.93
N GLY A 125 11.45 -3.97 -7.71
CA GLY A 125 10.08 -4.30 -7.32
C GLY A 125 9.99 -5.38 -6.25
N VAL A 126 8.75 -5.67 -5.85
CA VAL A 126 8.42 -6.71 -4.88
C VAL A 126 7.70 -7.88 -5.54
N SER A 127 8.04 -9.10 -5.14
CA SER A 127 7.41 -10.31 -5.67
C SER A 127 6.11 -10.66 -4.94
N GLN A 128 5.32 -11.58 -5.50
CA GLN A 128 4.19 -12.17 -4.79
C GLN A 128 4.61 -12.81 -3.47
N GLN A 129 5.78 -13.46 -3.43
CA GLN A 129 6.32 -14.05 -2.20
C GLN A 129 6.57 -12.99 -1.13
N TRP A 130 7.06 -11.82 -1.53
CA TRP A 130 7.26 -10.71 -0.59
C TRP A 130 5.93 -10.24 0.01
N TRP A 131 4.88 -10.10 -0.81
CA TRP A 131 3.53 -9.77 -0.32
C TRP A 131 2.97 -10.83 0.62
N SER A 132 3.17 -12.11 0.29
CA SER A 132 2.76 -13.21 1.15
C SER A 132 3.48 -13.21 2.49
N ASN A 133 4.79 -12.94 2.51
CA ASN A 133 5.54 -12.80 3.75
C ASN A 133 5.05 -11.60 4.56
N PHE A 134 4.82 -10.44 3.92
CA PHE A 134 4.31 -9.26 4.60
C PHE A 134 2.90 -9.49 5.16
N SER A 135 2.05 -10.24 4.46
CA SER A 135 0.74 -10.67 4.94
C SER A 135 0.83 -11.49 6.23
N VAL A 136 1.75 -12.47 6.26
CA VAL A 136 2.01 -13.27 7.46
C VAL A 136 2.52 -12.41 8.61
N THR A 137 3.47 -11.50 8.35
CA THR A 137 4.01 -10.59 9.36
C THR A 137 2.92 -9.67 9.91
N ALA A 138 2.13 -9.03 9.05
CA ALA A 138 1.06 -8.13 9.47
C ALA A 138 0.00 -8.88 10.28
N LEU A 139 -0.44 -10.07 9.84
CA LEU A 139 -1.44 -10.88 10.55
C LEU A 139 -0.92 -11.34 11.91
N THR A 140 0.36 -11.71 11.99
CA THR A 140 1.01 -12.02 13.28
C THR A 140 0.99 -10.80 14.21
N ASP A 141 1.26 -9.59 13.69
CA ASP A 141 1.14 -8.36 14.47
C ASP A 141 -0.31 -8.09 14.93
N ALA A 142 -1.31 -8.36 14.10
CA ALA A 142 -2.72 -8.24 14.47
C ALA A 142 -3.10 -9.22 15.60
N ILE A 143 -2.67 -10.47 15.51
CA ILE A 143 -2.88 -11.51 16.53
C ILE A 143 -2.18 -11.14 17.85
N ARG A 144 -0.96 -10.58 17.77
CA ARG A 144 -0.24 -10.04 18.92
C ARG A 144 -1.01 -8.90 19.58
N ILE A 145 -1.51 -7.92 18.81
CA ILE A 145 -2.30 -6.80 19.33
C ILE A 145 -3.55 -7.32 20.07
N ALA A 146 -4.17 -8.38 19.56
CA ALA A 146 -5.32 -9.02 20.19
C ALA A 146 -4.97 -9.82 21.47
N GLY A 147 -3.68 -10.05 21.77
CA GLY A 147 -3.23 -10.74 22.97
C GLY A 147 -3.48 -12.26 22.95
N VAL A 148 -3.58 -12.86 21.77
CA VAL A 148 -4.01 -14.25 21.60
C VAL A 148 -2.85 -15.26 21.61
N ALA A 149 -1.71 -14.91 21.00
CA ALA A 149 -0.56 -15.81 20.85
C ALA A 149 0.72 -15.17 21.39
N GLN A 150 1.68 -16.00 21.79
CA GLN A 150 3.03 -15.56 22.15
C GLN A 150 3.91 -15.60 20.90
N VAL A 151 4.56 -14.47 20.60
CA VAL A 151 5.37 -14.30 19.39
C VAL A 151 6.70 -13.64 19.77
N ASP A 152 7.76 -13.94 19.02
CA ASP A 152 9.05 -13.26 19.05
C ASP A 152 8.88 -11.81 18.58
N LEU A 153 8.73 -10.91 19.55
CA LEU A 153 8.50 -9.48 19.31
C LEU A 153 9.68 -8.81 18.62
N ALA A 154 10.91 -9.25 18.89
CA ALA A 154 12.10 -8.65 18.31
C ALA A 154 12.15 -8.96 16.80
N LYS A 155 11.94 -10.23 16.44
CA LYS A 155 11.87 -10.64 15.04
C LYS A 155 10.69 -9.99 14.32
N LEU A 156 9.49 -10.00 14.92
CA LEU A 156 8.30 -9.40 14.33
C LEU A 156 8.48 -7.91 14.06
N SER A 157 9.02 -7.15 15.02
CA SER A 157 9.28 -5.73 14.86
C SER A 157 10.30 -5.44 13.75
N ALA A 158 11.37 -6.26 13.66
CA ALA A 158 12.38 -6.12 12.63
C ALA A 158 11.81 -6.39 11.23
N ASP A 159 11.04 -7.47 11.07
CA ASP A 159 10.41 -7.82 9.79
C ASP A 159 9.38 -6.75 9.35
N MET A 160 8.56 -6.24 10.29
CA MET A 160 7.61 -5.14 10.00
C MET A 160 8.33 -3.86 9.55
N GLN A 161 9.47 -3.53 10.18
CA GLN A 161 10.28 -2.39 9.80
C GLN A 161 10.85 -2.56 8.38
N VAL A 162 11.40 -3.74 8.07
CA VAL A 162 11.96 -4.04 6.74
C VAL A 162 10.89 -4.01 5.65
N ALA A 163 9.72 -4.61 5.91
CA ALA A 163 8.61 -4.61 4.95
C ALA A 163 8.12 -3.18 4.67
N ASN A 164 7.90 -2.38 5.71
CA ASN A 164 7.49 -0.98 5.54
C ASN A 164 8.56 -0.13 4.83
N ALA A 165 9.84 -0.30 5.15
CA ALA A 165 10.93 0.41 4.47
C ALA A 165 10.98 0.08 2.97
N THR A 166 10.73 -1.19 2.61
CA THR A 166 10.67 -1.63 1.20
C THR A 166 9.47 -0.99 0.49
N LEU A 167 8.30 -0.95 1.14
CA LEU A 167 7.11 -0.31 0.58
C LEU A 167 7.28 1.22 0.41
N ILE A 168 7.96 1.87 1.36
CA ILE A 168 8.24 3.32 1.31
C ILE A 168 9.06 3.68 0.06
N ALA A 169 10.06 2.86 -0.29
CA ALA A 169 10.86 3.05 -1.50
C ALA A 169 10.03 2.93 -2.80
N LEU A 170 8.83 2.38 -2.72
CA LEU A 170 7.91 2.14 -3.83
C LEU A 170 6.67 3.08 -3.81
N LEU A 171 6.70 4.16 -3.02
CA LEU A 171 5.54 5.05 -2.84
C LEU A 171 5.13 5.77 -4.13
N ALA A 172 6.07 6.18 -4.98
CA ALA A 172 5.74 6.85 -6.24
C ALA A 172 4.92 5.95 -7.18
N PRO A 173 5.37 4.74 -7.58
CA PRO A 173 4.56 3.85 -8.41
C PRO A 173 3.27 3.41 -7.71
N SER A 174 3.26 3.32 -6.37
CA SER A 174 2.06 3.05 -5.58
C SER A 174 1.01 4.17 -5.69
N CYS A 175 1.43 5.43 -5.54
CA CYS A 175 0.55 6.60 -5.68
C CYS A 175 0.05 6.76 -7.12
N LEU A 176 0.93 6.56 -8.11
CA LEU A 176 0.58 6.57 -9.53
C LEU A 176 -0.53 5.57 -9.83
N SER A 177 -0.38 4.32 -9.36
CA SER A 177 -1.39 3.28 -9.55
C SER A 177 -2.76 3.70 -8.99
N VAL A 178 -2.78 4.34 -7.82
CA VAL A 178 -4.01 4.85 -7.20
C VAL A 178 -4.58 6.04 -7.96
N LEU A 179 -3.77 6.97 -8.45
CA LEU A 179 -4.24 8.07 -9.31
C LEU A 179 -4.94 7.54 -10.57
N GLN A 180 -4.40 6.48 -11.16
CA GLN A 180 -4.92 5.87 -12.39
C GLN A 180 -6.12 4.94 -12.17
N ASN A 181 -6.24 4.28 -11.00
CA ASN A 181 -7.20 3.19 -10.80
C ASN A 181 -8.02 3.26 -9.52
N GLY A 182 -7.50 3.88 -8.46
CA GLY A 182 -8.07 3.85 -7.10
C GLY A 182 -8.76 5.13 -6.66
N TYR A 183 -8.48 6.27 -7.29
CA TYR A 183 -9.05 7.56 -6.93
C TYR A 183 -9.91 8.11 -8.08
N SER A 184 -11.24 7.94 -7.94
CA SER A 184 -12.20 8.23 -9.02
C SER A 184 -12.07 9.61 -9.65
N PRO A 185 -11.84 10.72 -8.91
CA PRO A 185 -11.70 12.03 -9.52
C PRO A 185 -10.60 12.08 -10.58
N THR A 186 -9.42 11.50 -10.32
CA THR A 186 -8.32 11.51 -11.29
C THR A 186 -8.44 10.38 -12.32
N SER A 187 -8.84 9.18 -11.90
CA SER A 187 -8.87 8.02 -12.80
C SER A 187 -9.87 8.19 -13.93
N ILE A 188 -11.02 8.83 -13.68
CA ILE A 188 -12.02 9.13 -14.71
C ILE A 188 -11.41 10.07 -15.77
N THR A 189 -10.82 11.19 -15.35
CA THR A 189 -10.28 12.17 -16.31
C THR A 189 -9.06 11.64 -17.05
N ILE A 190 -8.20 10.84 -16.39
CA ILE A 190 -7.08 10.14 -17.06
C ILE A 190 -7.62 9.20 -18.14
N ASN A 191 -8.65 8.40 -17.85
CA ASN A 191 -9.26 7.52 -18.83
C ASN A 191 -9.87 8.30 -20.01
N ASP A 192 -10.59 9.40 -19.73
CA ASP A 192 -11.16 10.27 -20.76
C ASP A 192 -10.07 10.83 -21.70
N ILE A 193 -8.94 11.27 -21.13
CA ILE A 193 -7.78 11.73 -21.91
C ILE A 193 -7.18 10.59 -22.74
N GLN A 194 -7.02 9.39 -22.18
CA GLN A 194 -6.50 8.25 -22.92
C GLN A 194 -7.41 7.84 -24.08
N TYR A 195 -8.73 7.98 -23.93
CA TYR A 195 -9.69 7.72 -25.02
C TYR A 195 -9.55 8.70 -26.20
N THR A 196 -9.06 9.92 -25.99
CA THR A 196 -8.80 10.86 -27.09
C THR A 196 -7.58 10.48 -27.93
N GLN A 197 -6.73 9.57 -27.42
CA GLN A 197 -5.42 9.21 -28.00
C GLN A 197 -4.46 10.40 -28.14
N ARG A 198 -4.64 11.45 -27.32
CA ARG A 198 -3.81 12.66 -27.32
C ARG A 198 -3.00 12.86 -26.04
N SER A 199 -2.86 11.82 -25.22
CA SER A 199 -2.10 11.88 -23.95
C SER A 199 -0.72 12.53 -24.11
N PRO A 200 0.11 12.22 -25.13
CA PRO A 200 1.41 12.86 -25.30
C PRO A 200 1.34 14.38 -25.56
N ALA A 201 0.36 14.84 -26.33
CA ALA A 201 0.20 16.28 -26.60
C ALA A 201 -0.32 17.03 -25.37
N ILE A 202 -1.20 16.37 -24.59
CA ILE A 202 -1.70 16.89 -23.31
C ILE A 202 -0.56 16.94 -22.29
N ALA A 203 0.27 15.90 -22.20
CA ALA A 203 1.47 15.87 -21.36
C ALA A 203 2.45 16.99 -21.72
N ALA A 204 2.74 17.19 -23.02
CA ALA A 204 3.59 18.28 -23.49
C ALA A 204 3.05 19.67 -23.13
N THR A 205 1.72 19.84 -23.17
CA THR A 205 1.06 21.08 -22.74
C THR A 205 1.20 21.30 -21.23
N LEU A 206 1.05 20.25 -20.42
CA LEU A 206 1.29 20.31 -18.99
C LEU A 206 2.75 20.66 -18.67
N ALA A 207 3.70 19.97 -19.29
CA ALA A 207 5.14 20.23 -19.11
C ALA A 207 5.50 21.68 -19.50
N ALA A 208 4.93 22.20 -20.57
CA ALA A 208 5.13 23.59 -20.99
C ALA A 208 4.48 24.60 -20.02
N ALA A 209 3.34 24.27 -19.41
CA ALA A 209 2.73 25.12 -18.38
C ALA A 209 3.54 25.14 -17.07
N ILE A 210 4.20 24.02 -16.71
CA ILE A 210 5.07 23.95 -15.53
C ILE A 210 6.32 24.84 -15.66
N VAL A 211 6.83 25.05 -16.89
CA VAL A 211 7.98 25.94 -17.13
C VAL A 211 7.58 27.40 -17.35
N ASP A 212 6.29 27.72 -17.29
CA ASP A 212 5.80 29.08 -17.43
C ASP A 212 6.21 29.95 -16.23
N GLN A 213 6.64 31.18 -16.51
CA GLN A 213 7.17 32.08 -15.48
C GLN A 213 6.12 32.49 -14.44
N ALA A 214 4.84 32.54 -14.80
CA ALA A 214 3.77 32.84 -13.85
C ALA A 214 3.60 31.70 -12.83
N PHE A 215 3.57 30.45 -13.32
CA PHE A 215 3.51 29.28 -12.44
C PHE A 215 4.76 29.18 -11.56
N ILE A 216 5.96 29.32 -12.14
CA ILE A 216 7.23 29.27 -11.40
C ILE A 216 7.25 30.31 -10.27
N ALA A 217 6.90 31.56 -10.57
CA ALA A 217 6.90 32.62 -9.57
C ALA A 217 5.93 32.31 -8.42
N ASN A 218 4.74 31.79 -8.72
CA ASN A 218 3.75 31.41 -7.71
C ASN A 218 4.20 30.21 -6.87
N ALA A 219 4.71 29.15 -7.51
CA ALA A 219 5.20 27.96 -6.84
C ALA A 219 6.39 28.26 -5.91
N ASN A 220 7.37 29.03 -6.39
CA ASN A 220 8.53 29.44 -5.58
C ASN A 220 8.10 30.30 -4.39
N ALA A 221 7.18 31.25 -4.58
CA ALA A 221 6.65 32.06 -3.48
C ALA A 221 5.97 31.19 -2.40
N ALA A 222 5.20 30.20 -2.82
CA ALA A 222 4.51 29.29 -1.92
C ALA A 222 5.43 28.24 -1.26
N LEU A 223 6.58 27.92 -1.85
CA LEU A 223 7.62 27.11 -1.20
C LEU A 223 8.26 27.85 -0.03
N GLN A 224 8.39 29.17 -0.12
CA GLN A 224 8.97 30.03 0.91
C GLN A 224 7.99 30.40 2.04
N ASP A 225 6.69 30.13 1.88
CA ASP A 225 5.67 30.32 2.91
C ASP A 225 5.46 29.01 3.71
N PRO A 226 5.81 28.96 5.01
CA PRO A 226 5.65 27.77 5.86
C PRO A 226 4.22 27.20 5.88
N GLY A 227 3.20 28.02 5.63
CA GLY A 227 1.81 27.59 5.57
C GLY A 227 1.46 26.78 4.32
N SER A 228 2.22 26.94 3.22
CA SER A 228 1.95 26.30 1.93
C SER A 228 3.04 25.38 1.42
N THR A 229 4.24 25.39 2.03
CA THR A 229 5.40 24.60 1.56
C THR A 229 5.04 23.15 1.26
N GLN A 230 4.45 22.42 2.22
CA GLN A 230 4.11 20.99 2.04
C GLN A 230 3.05 20.77 0.95
N SER A 231 2.10 21.70 0.82
CA SER A 231 1.06 21.60 -0.22
C SER A 231 1.64 21.77 -1.62
N VAL A 232 2.63 22.65 -1.79
CA VAL A 232 3.29 22.84 -3.08
C VAL A 232 4.27 21.72 -3.39
N VAL A 233 5.02 21.22 -2.39
CA VAL A 233 5.85 20.01 -2.57
C VAL A 233 4.98 18.84 -3.03
N TRP A 234 3.84 18.61 -2.37
CA TRP A 234 2.87 17.59 -2.77
C TRP A 234 2.32 17.82 -4.18
N LEU A 235 1.99 19.07 -4.54
CA LEU A 235 1.53 19.39 -5.89
C LEU A 235 2.59 19.02 -6.94
N LEU A 236 3.85 19.40 -6.74
CA LEU A 236 4.94 19.05 -7.65
C LEU A 236 5.08 17.52 -7.80
N PHE A 237 5.03 16.78 -6.68
CA PHE A 237 5.04 15.32 -6.71
C PHE A 237 3.92 14.73 -7.58
N ILE A 238 2.68 15.16 -7.35
CA ILE A 238 1.52 14.68 -8.09
C ILE A 238 1.59 15.11 -9.57
N LEU A 239 2.17 16.27 -9.90
CA LEU A 239 2.38 16.70 -11.28
C LEU A 239 3.38 15.78 -12.02
N TRP A 240 4.45 15.34 -11.37
CA TRP A 240 5.38 14.36 -11.95
C TRP A 240 4.70 13.02 -12.21
N LEU A 241 3.90 12.52 -11.26
CA LEU A 241 3.09 11.32 -11.46
C LEU A 241 2.03 11.52 -12.56
N THR A 242 1.49 12.73 -12.70
CA THR A 242 0.50 13.06 -13.73
C THR A 242 1.13 13.04 -15.12
N LEU A 243 2.35 13.57 -15.29
CA LEU A 243 3.09 13.46 -16.55
C LEU A 243 3.33 11.99 -16.92
N ASP A 244 3.76 11.15 -15.96
CA ASP A 244 3.94 9.71 -16.18
C ASP A 244 2.61 9.03 -16.56
N ALA A 245 1.52 9.35 -15.85
CA ALA A 245 0.19 8.82 -16.14
C ALA A 245 -0.33 9.20 -17.54
N LEU A 246 0.09 10.35 -18.05
CA LEU A 246 -0.18 10.84 -19.40
C LEU A 246 0.81 10.31 -20.45
N GLN A 247 1.67 9.36 -20.08
CA GLN A 247 2.66 8.69 -20.93
C GLN A 247 3.78 9.62 -21.40
N GLU A 248 4.20 10.59 -20.59
CA GLU A 248 5.43 11.35 -20.82
C GLU A 248 6.65 10.43 -20.62
N PRO A 249 7.41 10.08 -21.68
CA PRO A 249 8.51 9.12 -21.58
C PRO A 249 9.71 9.63 -20.76
N PHE A 250 9.85 10.95 -20.56
CA PHE A 250 11.02 11.54 -19.92
C PHE A 250 10.66 12.58 -18.85
N VAL A 251 9.94 12.16 -17.80
CA VAL A 251 9.58 13.04 -16.67
C VAL A 251 10.81 13.74 -16.06
N ASP A 252 11.95 13.04 -15.91
CA ASP A 252 13.20 13.65 -15.45
C ASP A 252 13.68 14.81 -16.35
N SER A 253 13.43 14.73 -17.66
CA SER A 253 13.74 15.84 -18.58
C SER A 253 12.78 17.03 -18.38
N CYS A 254 11.51 16.78 -18.06
CA CYS A 254 10.57 17.84 -17.68
C CYS A 254 11.00 18.52 -16.37
N ILE A 255 11.41 17.76 -15.37
CA ILE A 255 11.95 18.30 -14.11
C ILE A 255 13.20 19.14 -14.37
N THR A 256 14.13 18.63 -15.19
CA THR A 256 15.33 19.37 -15.59
C THR A 256 14.97 20.68 -16.29
N ALA A 257 14.01 20.66 -17.20
CA ALA A 257 13.55 21.87 -17.90
C ALA A 257 12.94 22.89 -16.93
N ALA A 258 12.14 22.45 -15.95
CA ALA A 258 11.56 23.31 -14.94
C ALA A 258 12.64 23.95 -14.04
N ILE A 259 13.63 23.17 -13.59
CA ILE A 259 14.77 23.68 -12.82
C ILE A 259 15.55 24.73 -13.64
N ASN A 260 15.85 24.43 -14.91
CA ASN A 260 16.55 25.37 -15.81
C ASN A 260 15.75 26.65 -16.08
N ALA A 261 14.41 26.57 -16.04
CA ALA A 261 13.51 27.72 -16.16
C ALA A 261 13.38 28.53 -14.85
N GLY A 262 13.93 28.05 -13.74
CA GLY A 262 13.97 28.74 -12.45
C GLY A 262 13.02 28.19 -11.37
N LEU A 263 12.37 27.04 -11.60
CA LEU A 263 11.56 26.39 -10.57
C LEU A 263 12.45 25.83 -9.45
N GLU A 264 12.18 26.21 -8.21
CA GLU A 264 12.75 25.55 -7.04
C GLU A 264 12.09 24.18 -6.87
N VAL A 265 12.86 23.12 -7.01
CA VAL A 265 12.35 21.75 -6.85
C VAL A 265 12.98 21.13 -5.59
N PRO A 266 12.20 20.95 -4.50
CA PRO A 266 12.71 20.34 -3.28
C PRO A 266 13.33 18.97 -3.52
N ASN A 267 14.39 18.65 -2.78
CA ASN A 267 15.17 17.42 -2.91
C ASN A 267 14.32 16.14 -2.91
N GLN A 268 13.22 16.14 -2.15
CA GLN A 268 12.30 15.01 -2.06
C GLN A 268 11.60 14.74 -3.40
N VAL A 269 11.24 15.80 -4.14
CA VAL A 269 10.56 15.80 -5.46
C VAL A 269 11.45 16.09 -6.65
N GLY A 270 12.77 16.12 -6.44
CA GLY A 270 13.75 16.50 -7.45
C GLY A 270 14.31 15.33 -8.23
N LEU A 271 15.34 15.64 -9.03
CA LEU A 271 16.14 14.64 -9.71
C LEU A 271 17.00 13.85 -8.72
N PRO A 272 17.31 12.58 -9.03
CA PRO A 272 18.35 11.85 -8.32
C PRO A 272 19.71 12.51 -8.56
N THR A 273 20.33 13.03 -7.51
CA THR A 273 21.71 13.58 -7.51
C THR A 273 22.46 13.01 -6.32
N GLY A 274 23.81 13.09 -6.26
CA GLY A 274 24.70 12.37 -5.31
C GLY A 274 24.49 12.58 -3.80
N GLY A 275 23.28 12.28 -3.30
CA GLY A 275 22.72 12.51 -1.98
C GLY A 275 21.17 12.50 -1.95
N ASN A 276 20.51 12.75 -3.09
CA ASN A 276 19.06 12.70 -3.28
C ASN A 276 18.64 11.40 -3.98
N ILE A 277 17.61 10.74 -3.44
CA ILE A 277 17.08 9.51 -4.04
C ILE A 277 16.23 9.84 -5.29
N GLY A 278 15.65 11.04 -5.37
CA GLY A 278 14.84 11.52 -6.50
C GLY A 278 13.33 11.28 -6.33
N TRP A 279 12.51 11.94 -7.15
CA TRP A 279 11.04 11.93 -7.05
C TRP A 279 10.42 10.54 -7.15
N TRP A 280 11.07 9.66 -7.92
CA TRP A 280 10.62 8.29 -8.16
C TRP A 280 10.98 7.32 -7.02
N TYR A 281 11.97 7.67 -6.19
CA TYR A 281 12.62 6.74 -5.26
C TYR A 281 12.35 7.05 -3.78
N GLY A 282 11.34 7.86 -3.47
CA GLY A 282 10.74 7.88 -2.13
C GLY A 282 11.36 8.85 -1.11
N GLY A 283 11.60 10.11 -1.47
CA GLY A 283 11.99 11.16 -0.53
C GLY A 283 10.90 11.62 0.47
N TYR A 284 9.71 10.99 0.47
CA TYR A 284 8.50 11.49 1.13
C TYR A 284 8.01 10.61 2.29
N VAL A 285 8.96 10.06 3.03
CA VAL A 285 8.73 9.02 4.04
C VAL A 285 7.74 9.46 5.14
N ASP A 286 7.60 10.76 5.39
CA ASP A 286 6.73 11.30 6.45
C ASP A 286 5.26 11.52 6.01
N TRP A 287 4.95 11.37 4.72
CA TRP A 287 3.57 11.57 4.22
C TRP A 287 2.67 10.36 4.49
N PHE A 288 3.26 9.17 4.66
CA PHE A 288 2.52 7.92 4.79
C PHE A 288 2.91 7.22 6.09
N GLN A 289 1.91 6.84 6.88
CA GLN A 289 2.14 6.05 8.09
C GLN A 289 2.41 4.59 7.73
N PRO A 290 3.35 3.91 8.43
CA PRO A 290 3.58 2.48 8.26
C PRO A 290 2.29 1.65 8.37
N ILE A 291 2.25 0.52 7.66
CA ILE A 291 1.23 -0.50 7.84
C ILE A 291 1.54 -1.30 9.10
N THR A 292 0.51 -1.61 9.87
CA THR A 292 0.54 -2.36 11.13
C THR A 292 -0.56 -3.43 11.14
N GLY A 293 -0.52 -4.33 12.12
CA GLY A 293 -1.60 -5.30 12.35
C GLY A 293 -2.95 -4.63 12.60
N ALA A 294 -2.99 -3.40 13.10
CA ALA A 294 -4.24 -2.66 13.31
C ALA A 294 -4.98 -2.35 12.00
N ASP A 295 -4.27 -2.28 10.88
CA ASP A 295 -4.87 -1.97 9.57
C ASP A 295 -5.65 -3.15 8.99
N ILE A 296 -5.20 -4.37 9.27
CA ILE A 296 -5.80 -5.61 8.74
C ILE A 296 -6.77 -6.26 9.73
N ALA A 297 -6.63 -5.99 11.04
CA ALA A 297 -7.43 -6.59 12.10
C ALA A 297 -8.94 -6.48 11.89
N PRO A 298 -9.51 -5.36 11.38
CA PRO A 298 -10.96 -5.24 11.19
C PRO A 298 -11.57 -6.29 10.26
N ALA A 299 -10.80 -6.81 9.30
CA ALA A 299 -11.26 -7.86 8.38
C ALA A 299 -10.86 -9.28 8.82
N ALA A 300 -9.92 -9.41 9.76
CA ALA A 300 -9.31 -10.67 10.19
C ALA A 300 -10.19 -11.42 11.22
N THR A 301 -11.36 -11.88 10.80
CA THR A 301 -12.37 -12.51 11.69
C THR A 301 -11.88 -13.76 12.42
N GLY A 302 -10.88 -14.46 11.84
CA GLY A 302 -10.27 -15.65 12.43
C GLY A 302 -9.44 -15.39 13.70
N ILE A 303 -9.08 -14.13 14.00
CA ILE A 303 -8.17 -13.81 15.13
C ILE A 303 -8.70 -14.33 16.46
N THR A 304 -10.00 -14.14 16.71
CA THR A 304 -10.66 -14.54 17.96
C THR A 304 -11.58 -15.75 17.79
N ALA A 305 -11.57 -16.37 16.61
CA ALA A 305 -12.49 -17.45 16.30
C ALA A 305 -12.00 -18.78 16.90
N ASN A 306 -12.95 -19.54 17.45
CA ASN A 306 -12.69 -20.91 17.87
C ASN A 306 -12.50 -21.81 16.65
N MET A 307 -11.62 -22.79 16.77
CA MET A 307 -11.37 -23.77 15.72
C MET A 307 -12.01 -25.11 16.07
N GLN A 308 -12.79 -25.67 15.15
CA GLN A 308 -13.36 -27.01 15.27
C GLN A 308 -12.34 -28.08 14.90
N GLN A 309 -12.26 -29.10 15.74
CA GLN A 309 -11.39 -30.25 15.58
C GLN A 309 -12.07 -31.53 16.04
N THR A 310 -11.40 -32.63 15.76
CA THR A 310 -11.68 -33.93 16.36
C THR A 310 -10.43 -34.40 17.09
N GLU A 311 -10.58 -34.74 18.37
CA GLU A 311 -9.54 -35.35 19.20
C GLU A 311 -9.69 -36.87 19.16
N THR A 312 -8.59 -37.59 18.98
CA THR A 312 -8.52 -39.04 19.18
C THR A 312 -7.56 -39.34 20.31
N ILE A 313 -8.10 -39.88 21.40
CA ILE A 313 -7.35 -40.27 22.60
C ILE A 313 -6.93 -41.72 22.42
N HIS A 314 -5.64 -42.00 22.61
CA HIS A 314 -5.05 -43.34 22.62
C HIS A 314 -4.56 -43.64 24.03
N ALA A 315 -5.19 -44.59 24.72
CA ALA A 315 -4.78 -45.03 26.04
C ALA A 315 -4.17 -46.44 25.98
N THR A 316 -2.99 -46.59 26.57
CA THR A 316 -2.27 -47.86 26.74
C THR A 316 -1.99 -48.04 28.22
N ALA A 317 -2.86 -48.76 28.94
CA ALA A 317 -2.67 -49.06 30.35
C ALA A 317 -2.96 -50.54 30.63
N GLY A 318 -2.03 -51.22 31.30
CA GLY A 318 -2.26 -52.55 31.86
C GLY A 318 -2.71 -53.65 30.87
N GLY A 319 -2.28 -53.60 29.61
CA GLY A 319 -2.65 -54.60 28.59
C GLY A 319 -3.97 -54.32 27.85
N TYR A 320 -4.62 -53.19 28.13
CA TYR A 320 -5.78 -52.70 27.37
C TYR A 320 -5.33 -51.61 26.39
N SER A 321 -5.63 -51.79 25.10
CA SER A 321 -5.59 -50.73 24.10
C SER A 321 -7.01 -50.28 23.81
N GLY A 322 -7.29 -49.00 24.05
CA GLY A 322 -8.59 -48.40 23.78
C GLY A 322 -8.40 -46.97 23.32
N GLY A 323 -9.24 -46.54 22.38
CA GLY A 323 -9.24 -45.16 21.93
C GLY A 323 -10.64 -44.69 21.59
N GLY A 324 -10.87 -43.39 21.75
CA GLY A 324 -12.14 -42.74 21.46
C GLY A 324 -11.89 -41.47 20.67
N THR A 325 -12.81 -41.18 19.76
CA THR A 325 -12.78 -39.99 18.90
C THR A 325 -13.91 -39.06 19.30
N TYR A 326 -13.59 -37.81 19.62
CA TYR A 326 -14.51 -36.83 20.18
C TYR A 326 -14.41 -35.48 19.46
N PRO A 327 -15.51 -34.75 19.27
CA PRO A 327 -15.44 -33.36 18.83
C PRO A 327 -14.69 -32.51 19.86
N ALA A 328 -13.76 -31.69 19.39
CA ALA A 328 -12.99 -30.76 20.19
C ALA A 328 -13.10 -29.34 19.61
N VAL A 329 -13.07 -28.32 20.48
CA VAL A 329 -13.10 -26.92 20.06
C VAL A 329 -11.99 -26.18 20.78
N THR A 330 -11.03 -25.65 20.02
CA THR A 330 -9.92 -24.87 20.55
C THR A 330 -10.27 -23.39 20.52
N ALA A 331 -10.27 -22.74 21.68
CA ALA A 331 -10.45 -21.30 21.77
C ALA A 331 -9.33 -20.54 21.05
N ASN A 332 -9.69 -19.53 20.25
CA ASN A 332 -8.75 -18.80 19.37
C ASN A 332 -7.91 -19.73 18.47
N GLY A 333 -8.44 -20.91 18.13
CA GLY A 333 -7.65 -21.98 17.56
C GLY A 333 -7.01 -21.61 16.22
N TYR A 334 -7.65 -20.81 15.37
CA TYR A 334 -7.04 -20.40 14.09
C TYR A 334 -5.77 -19.57 14.31
N SER A 335 -5.78 -18.66 15.28
CA SER A 335 -4.60 -17.88 15.64
C SER A 335 -3.50 -18.73 16.27
N LEU A 336 -3.84 -19.66 17.16
CA LEU A 336 -2.86 -20.58 17.75
C LEU A 336 -2.26 -21.52 16.71
N SER A 337 -3.10 -22.04 15.82
CA SER A 337 -2.69 -22.81 14.65
C SER A 337 -1.73 -22.00 13.79
N PHE A 338 -2.09 -20.77 13.43
CA PHE A 338 -1.27 -19.92 12.58
C PHE A 338 0.05 -19.48 13.23
N CYS A 339 0.05 -19.13 14.51
CA CYS A 339 1.20 -18.52 15.21
C CYS A 339 2.02 -19.47 16.06
N ASN A 340 1.62 -20.72 16.29
CA ASN A 340 2.35 -21.63 17.19
C ASN A 340 2.65 -22.97 16.54
N TRP A 341 1.75 -23.52 15.72
CA TRP A 341 1.79 -24.92 15.29
C TRP A 341 1.97 -25.10 13.79
N GLY A 342 1.44 -24.17 13.01
CA GLY A 342 1.41 -24.18 11.56
C GLY A 342 2.76 -23.90 10.93
N ASP A 343 2.85 -24.25 9.64
CA ASP A 343 4.05 -24.11 8.82
C ASP A 343 4.36 -22.67 8.39
N LEU A 344 3.39 -21.76 8.50
CA LEU A 344 3.57 -20.32 8.27
C LEU A 344 4.22 -19.59 9.44
N ASN A 345 4.40 -20.27 10.58
CA ASN A 345 4.94 -19.64 11.77
C ASN A 345 6.47 -19.70 11.83
N TRP A 346 7.10 -18.55 11.61
CA TRP A 346 8.54 -18.34 11.84
C TRP A 346 8.82 -17.32 12.96
N TYR A 347 7.82 -17.02 13.80
CA TYR A 347 7.88 -16.06 14.90
C TYR A 347 7.85 -16.71 16.28
N ASN A 348 8.11 -18.01 16.39
CA ASN A 348 8.24 -18.64 17.71
C ASN A 348 9.44 -18.05 18.48
N PRO A 349 9.29 -17.69 19.77
CA PRO A 349 10.44 -17.33 20.59
C PRO A 349 11.43 -18.50 20.60
N GLN A 350 12.71 -18.22 20.37
CA GLN A 350 13.75 -19.25 20.54
C GLN A 350 13.63 -19.82 21.95
N SER A 351 13.56 -21.15 22.07
CA SER A 351 13.71 -21.81 23.36
C SER A 351 15.02 -21.32 23.96
N ALA A 352 14.97 -20.77 25.18
CA ALA A 352 16.17 -20.45 25.91
C ALA A 352 17.02 -21.73 26.01
N GLU A 353 18.17 -21.76 25.34
CA GLU A 353 19.19 -22.79 25.54
C GLU A 353 19.74 -22.74 26.97
#